data_AF-A0A1Q5L0C4-F1
#
_entry.id   AF-A0A1Q5L0C4-F1
#
_cell.length_a   1.000
_cell.length_b   1.000
_cell.length_c   1.000
_cell.angle_alpha   90.00
_cell.angle_beta   90.00
_cell.angle_gamma   90.00
#
_symmetry.space_group_name_H-M   'P 1'
#
loop_
_entity.id
_entity.type
_entity.pdbx_description
1 polymer ?
#
loop_
_entity_poly.entity_id
_entity_poly.type
_entity_poly.pdbx_seq_one_letter_code
_entity_poly.pdbx_strand_id
1 'polypeptide(L)'
;MTELHEAPTVRVGALPPAVANLLSAVLEALDLPYPATVRWQEVHDRILNERVVHAKLALRSVLADGSLGLDWDANYLREKLAQHPVEGYVTTEQARAAVAEGKTWFEAVALPGGEDQ
;
A
#
# COMPACT_ATOMS: atom_id res chain seq x y z
N MET A 1 -41.71 25.76 8.10
CA MET A 1 -40.32 25.97 7.64
C MET A 1 -39.52 24.78 8.13
N THR A 2 -39.26 23.83 7.23
CA THR A 2 -38.51 22.60 7.56
C THR A 2 -37.08 22.84 7.09
N GLU A 3 -36.15 22.97 8.03
CA GLU A 3 -34.73 23.04 7.70
C GLU A 3 -34.31 21.67 7.16
N LEU A 4 -34.00 21.63 5.87
CA LEU A 4 -33.28 20.52 5.25
C LEU A 4 -31.88 20.54 5.84
N HIS A 5 -31.60 19.65 6.78
CA HIS A 5 -30.26 19.42 7.28
C HIS A 5 -29.46 18.76 6.15
N GLU A 6 -28.77 19.60 5.37
CA GLU A 6 -27.89 19.15 4.29
C GLU A 6 -26.79 18.29 4.92
N ALA A 7 -26.75 17.00 4.55
CA ALA A 7 -25.74 16.09 5.06
C ALA A 7 -24.35 16.65 4.72
N PRO A 8 -23.40 16.72 5.67
CA PRO A 8 -22.09 17.28 5.40
C PRO A 8 -21.36 16.44 4.35
N THR A 9 -21.41 16.88 3.10
CA THR A 9 -20.62 16.32 2.00
C THR A 9 -19.18 16.76 2.16
N VAL A 10 -18.37 15.92 2.81
CA VAL A 10 -16.91 16.10 2.87
C VAL A 10 -16.36 15.97 1.44
N ARG A 11 -15.83 17.07 0.89
CA ARG A 11 -15.11 17.03 -0.37
C ARG A 11 -13.78 16.31 -0.17
N VAL A 12 -13.44 15.37 -1.06
CA VAL A 12 -12.11 14.76 -1.12
C VAL A 12 -11.11 15.90 -1.41
N GLY A 13 -10.34 16.29 -0.38
CA GLY A 13 -9.54 17.53 -0.35
C GLY A 13 -9.76 18.40 0.90
N ALA A 14 -10.82 18.15 1.67
CA ALA A 14 -11.17 18.86 2.91
C ALA A 14 -11.16 17.94 4.15
N LEU A 15 -10.52 16.77 4.06
CA LEU A 15 -10.41 15.86 5.19
C LEU A 15 -9.55 16.48 6.30
N PRO A 16 -9.88 16.24 7.59
CA PRO A 16 -8.99 16.58 8.68
C PRO A 16 -7.60 15.97 8.45
N PRO A 17 -6.49 16.69 8.73
CA PRO A 17 -5.14 16.22 8.42
C PRO A 17 -4.83 14.82 8.95
N ALA A 18 -5.25 14.51 10.18
CA ALA A 18 -5.02 13.20 10.79
C ALA A 18 -5.79 12.06 10.08
N VAL A 19 -6.98 12.34 9.54
CA VAL A 19 -7.73 11.36 8.71
C VAL A 19 -7.03 11.15 7.38
N ALA A 20 -6.60 12.23 6.72
CA ALA A 20 -5.86 12.15 5.47
C ALA A 20 -4.55 11.36 5.64
N ASN A 21 -3.84 11.58 6.76
CA ASN A 21 -2.61 10.87 7.11
C ASN A 21 -2.85 9.36 7.30
N LEU A 22 -3.89 8.98 8.06
CA LEU A 22 -4.26 7.57 8.23
C LEU A 22 -4.64 6.92 6.89
N LEU A 23 -5.46 7.59 6.07
CA LEU A 23 -5.84 7.07 4.76
C LEU A 23 -4.65 6.93 3.81
N SER A 24 -3.67 7.84 3.89
CA SER A 24 -2.41 7.71 3.16
C SER A 24 -1.66 6.46 3.59
N ALA A 25 -1.52 6.22 4.90
CA ALA A 25 -0.84 5.02 5.39
C ALA A 25 -1.58 3.72 5.00
N VAL A 26 -2.92 3.75 4.96
CA VAL A 26 -3.72 2.62 4.45
C VAL A 26 -3.49 2.43 2.96
N LEU A 27 -3.48 3.50 2.16
CA LEU A 27 -3.20 3.40 0.73
C LEU A 27 -1.78 2.86 0.48
N GLU A 28 -0.77 3.34 1.22
CA GLU A 28 0.60 2.84 1.17
C GLU A 28 0.68 1.31 1.43
N ALA A 29 -0.21 0.77 2.26
CA ALA A 29 -0.29 -0.67 2.55
C ALA A 29 -0.95 -1.50 1.45
N LEU A 30 -1.85 -0.88 0.66
CA LEU A 30 -2.67 -1.56 -0.35
C LEU A 30 -2.14 -1.38 -1.78
N ASP A 31 -1.53 -0.23 -2.06
CA ASP A 31 -1.08 0.19 -3.39
C ASP A 31 0.31 -0.36 -3.71
N LEU A 32 0.40 -1.69 -3.80
CA LEU A 32 1.62 -2.35 -4.23
C LEU A 32 1.73 -2.26 -5.76
N PRO A 33 2.92 -1.95 -6.30
CA PRO A 33 3.16 -2.00 -7.73
C PRO A 33 2.87 -3.38 -8.32
N TYR A 34 2.21 -3.42 -9.48
CA TYR A 34 1.89 -4.68 -10.12
C TYR A 34 3.13 -5.46 -10.55
N PRO A 35 3.16 -6.79 -10.35
CA PRO A 35 4.24 -7.63 -10.82
C PRO A 35 4.35 -7.59 -12.35
N ALA A 36 5.58 -7.61 -12.88
CA ALA A 36 5.82 -7.59 -14.32
C ALA A 36 5.31 -8.84 -15.05
N THR A 37 5.20 -9.98 -14.34
CA THR A 37 4.73 -11.25 -14.90
C THR A 37 4.01 -12.08 -13.84
N VAL A 38 3.23 -13.07 -14.27
CA VAL A 38 2.52 -14.02 -13.39
C VAL A 38 3.44 -14.83 -12.48
N ARG A 39 4.73 -15.00 -12.84
CA ARG A 39 5.73 -15.68 -12.00
C ARG A 39 5.89 -14.99 -10.64
N TRP A 40 5.71 -13.67 -10.62
CA TRP A 40 5.90 -12.83 -9.44
C TRP A 40 4.64 -12.69 -8.59
N GLN A 41 3.52 -13.30 -9.02
CA GLN A 41 2.22 -13.15 -8.37
C GLN A 41 2.23 -13.68 -6.94
N GLU A 42 2.87 -14.82 -6.68
CA GLU A 42 2.90 -15.43 -5.35
C GLU A 42 3.62 -14.54 -4.32
N VAL A 43 4.76 -13.95 -4.70
CA VAL A 43 5.51 -13.03 -3.84
C VAL A 43 4.72 -11.75 -3.61
N HIS A 44 4.15 -11.17 -4.67
CA HIS A 44 3.28 -9.99 -4.58
C HIS A 44 2.11 -10.23 -3.61
N ASP A 45 1.40 -11.35 -3.76
CA ASP A 45 0.21 -11.67 -2.97
C ASP A 45 0.58 -11.95 -1.50
N ARG A 46 1.73 -12.59 -1.24
CA ARG A 46 2.24 -12.77 0.13
C ARG A 46 2.47 -11.42 0.81
N ILE A 47 3.18 -10.51 0.16
CA ILE A 47 3.49 -9.18 0.71
C ILE A 47 2.19 -8.38 0.91
N LEU A 48 1.29 -8.39 -0.08
CA LEU A 48 0.00 -7.71 0.03
C LEU A 48 -0.80 -8.24 1.23
N ASN A 49 -0.88 -9.55 1.40
CA ASN A 49 -1.60 -10.16 2.53
C ASN A 49 -1.02 -9.73 3.88
N GLU A 50 0.31 -9.72 4.03
CA GLU A 50 0.98 -9.26 5.25
C GLU A 50 0.64 -7.79 5.56
N ARG A 51 0.72 -6.92 4.55
CA ARG A 51 0.45 -5.47 4.70
C ARG A 51 -1.03 -5.17 4.96
N VAL A 52 -1.95 -5.90 4.31
CA VAL A 52 -3.40 -5.80 4.52
C VAL A 52 -3.80 -6.15 5.95
N VAL A 53 -3.16 -7.15 6.57
CA VAL A 53 -3.43 -7.51 7.96
C VAL A 53 -3.15 -6.33 8.89
N HIS A 54 -2.02 -5.64 8.71
CA HIS A 54 -1.68 -4.47 9.52
C HIS A 54 -2.61 -3.29 9.29
N ALA A 55 -2.98 -3.01 8.03
CA ALA A 55 -3.97 -1.97 7.72
C ALA A 55 -5.32 -2.27 8.37
N LYS A 56 -5.77 -3.53 8.33
CA LYS A 56 -7.01 -3.97 9.00
C LYS A 56 -6.94 -3.78 10.51
N LEU A 57 -5.81 -4.09 11.15
CA LEU A 57 -5.64 -3.90 12.59
C LEU A 57 -5.69 -2.42 12.99
N ALA A 58 -4.99 -1.55 12.25
CA ALA A 58 -5.04 -0.10 12.47
C ALA A 58 -6.47 0.45 12.32
N LEU A 59 -7.20 0.05 11.27
CA LEU A 59 -8.59 0.48 11.08
C LEU A 59 -9.51 -0.03 12.20
N ARG A 60 -9.31 -1.27 12.69
CA ARG A 60 -10.08 -1.79 13.83
C ARG A 60 -9.79 -1.04 15.12
N SER A 61 -8.53 -0.68 15.37
CA SER A 61 -8.11 0.14 16.52
C SER A 61 -8.87 1.47 16.55
N VAL A 62 -8.91 2.16 15.40
CA VAL A 62 -9.62 3.43 15.21
C VAL A 62 -11.13 3.29 15.41
N LEU A 63 -11.74 2.24 14.86
CA LEU A 63 -13.20 2.09 14.88
C LEU A 63 -13.76 1.51 16.19
N ALA A 64 -12.96 0.78 16.97
CA ALA A 64 -13.40 0.06 18.17
C ALA A 64 -12.92 0.69 19.48
N ASP A 65 -12.57 1.98 19.47
CA ASP A 65 -12.15 2.78 20.63
C ASP A 65 -10.85 2.27 21.32
N GLY A 66 -9.99 1.59 20.54
CA GLY A 66 -8.67 1.12 20.97
C GLY A 66 -7.52 2.04 20.54
N SER A 67 -7.84 3.12 19.84
CA SER A 67 -6.89 4.06 19.26
C SER A 67 -6.27 4.98 20.31
N LEU A 68 -4.97 5.21 20.19
CA LEU A 68 -4.26 6.27 20.91
C LEU A 68 -4.24 7.60 20.12
N GLY A 69 -5.01 7.68 19.03
CA GLY A 69 -5.10 8.80 18.09
C GLY A 69 -4.78 8.38 16.66
N LEU A 70 -5.42 9.01 15.67
CA LEU A 70 -5.27 8.65 14.25
C LEU A 70 -3.82 8.76 13.75
N ASP A 71 -3.06 9.77 14.22
CA ASP A 71 -1.65 9.91 13.86
C ASP A 71 -0.77 8.82 14.48
N TRP A 72 -1.15 8.31 15.66
CA TRP A 72 -0.47 7.18 16.28
C TRP A 72 -0.72 5.90 15.48
N ASP A 73 -1.97 5.63 15.08
CA ASP A 73 -2.31 4.45 14.26
C ASP A 73 -1.65 4.52 12.88
N ALA A 74 -1.55 5.72 12.28
CA ALA A 74 -0.86 5.92 11.00
C ALA A 74 0.64 5.63 11.11
N ASN A 75 1.30 6.11 12.17
CA ASN A 75 2.72 5.85 12.41
C ASN A 75 2.98 4.37 12.70
N TYR A 76 2.16 3.76 13.57
CA TYR A 76 2.20 2.33 13.84
C TYR A 76 2.09 1.52 12.55
N LEU A 77 1.14 1.87 11.67
CA LEU A 77 0.98 1.19 10.39
C LEU A 77 2.26 1.31 9.56
N ARG A 78 2.82 2.53 9.40
CA ARG A 78 4.06 2.72 8.63
C ARG A 78 5.25 1.96 9.21
N GLU A 79 5.38 1.89 10.54
CA GLU A 79 6.40 1.06 11.19
C GLU A 79 6.25 -0.42 10.83
N LYS A 80 5.01 -0.91 10.72
CA LYS A 80 4.74 -2.26 10.23
C LYS A 80 5.03 -2.41 8.74
N LEU A 81 4.66 -1.45 7.90
CA LEU A 81 4.98 -1.50 6.48
C LEU A 81 6.50 -1.52 6.23
N ALA A 82 7.28 -0.81 7.04
CA ALA A 82 8.75 -0.86 6.96
C ALA A 82 9.33 -2.25 7.30
N GLN A 83 8.61 -3.08 8.07
CA GLN A 83 8.99 -4.47 8.36
C GLN A 83 8.61 -5.43 7.22
N HIS A 84 7.79 -4.98 6.28
CA HIS A 84 7.28 -5.76 5.14
C HIS A 84 7.53 -4.98 3.83
N PRO A 85 8.80 -4.79 3.42
CA PRO A 85 9.14 -4.01 2.24
C PRO A 85 8.61 -4.66 0.95
N VAL A 86 8.37 -3.84 -0.05
CA VAL A 86 7.90 -4.28 -1.38
C VAL A 86 9.10 -4.73 -2.22
N GLU A 87 9.64 -5.89 -1.87
CA GLU A 87 10.85 -6.43 -2.47
C GLU A 87 10.65 -7.91 -2.85
N GLY A 88 11.63 -8.50 -3.54
CA GLY A 88 11.57 -9.92 -3.93
C GLY A 88 10.74 -10.22 -5.17
N TYR A 89 10.30 -9.20 -5.91
CA TYR A 89 9.73 -9.37 -7.24
C TYR A 89 10.03 -8.19 -8.16
N VAL A 90 9.96 -8.41 -9.47
CA VAL A 90 10.12 -7.34 -10.46
C VAL A 90 8.77 -6.71 -10.78
N THR A 91 8.67 -5.40 -10.64
CA THR A 91 7.46 -4.63 -10.96
C THR A 91 7.38 -4.33 -12.46
N THR A 92 6.16 -4.09 -12.95
CA THR A 92 5.95 -3.69 -14.36
C THR A 92 6.74 -2.44 -14.72
N GLU A 93 6.86 -1.48 -13.80
CA GLU A 93 7.62 -0.25 -14.00
C GLU A 93 9.12 -0.53 -14.11
N GLN A 94 9.68 -1.33 -13.20
CA GLN A 94 11.09 -1.73 -13.23
C GLN A 94 11.43 -2.46 -14.54
N ALA A 95 10.58 -3.39 -14.97
CA ALA A 95 10.78 -4.12 -16.23
C ALA A 95 10.73 -3.18 -17.45
N ARG A 96 9.81 -2.21 -17.47
CA ARG A 96 9.73 -1.22 -18.55
C ARG A 96 10.94 -0.29 -18.58
N ALA A 97 11.41 0.15 -17.43
CA ALA A 97 12.62 0.96 -17.32
C ALA A 97 13.85 0.20 -17.85
N ALA A 98 14.00 -1.07 -17.46
CA ALA A 98 15.04 -1.97 -17.96
C ALA A 98 15.00 -2.15 -19.49
N VAL A 99 13.80 -2.29 -20.08
CA VAL A 99 13.65 -2.36 -21.54
C VAL A 99 14.03 -1.04 -22.22
N ALA A 100 13.66 0.10 -21.63
CA ALA A 100 14.06 1.42 -22.14
C ALA A 100 15.59 1.63 -22.11
N GLU A 101 16.29 0.95 -21.20
CA GLU A 101 17.76 0.90 -21.12
C GLU A 101 18.39 -0.12 -22.09
N GLY A 102 17.59 -0.84 -22.88
CA GLY A 102 18.05 -1.74 -23.94
C GLY A 102 18.10 -3.22 -23.57
N LYS A 103 17.62 -3.63 -22.38
CA LYS A 103 17.47 -5.04 -22.03
C LYS A 103 16.33 -5.67 -22.84
N THR A 104 16.46 -6.96 -23.13
CA THR A 104 15.32 -7.75 -23.61
C THR A 104 14.27 -7.88 -22.51
N TRP A 105 13.02 -8.15 -22.88
CA TRP A 105 11.96 -8.39 -21.89
C TRP A 105 12.31 -9.54 -20.93
N PHE A 106 12.95 -10.61 -21.43
CA PHE A 106 13.36 -11.75 -20.60
C PHE A 106 14.37 -11.36 -19.52
N GLU A 107 15.37 -10.55 -19.87
CA GLU A 107 16.35 -10.01 -18.92
C GLU A 107 15.72 -8.99 -17.97
N ALA A 108 14.77 -8.19 -18.46
CA ALA A 108 14.11 -7.15 -17.69
C ALA A 108 13.20 -7.70 -16.58
N VAL A 109 12.63 -8.90 -16.75
CA VAL A 109 11.73 -9.52 -15.76
C VAL A 109 12.43 -10.50 -14.83
N ALA A 110 13.72 -10.74 -15.00
CA ALA A 110 14.52 -11.57 -14.11
C ALA A 110 14.90 -10.80 -12.82
N LEU A 111 14.81 -11.46 -11.66
CA LEU A 111 15.31 -10.89 -10.40
C LEU A 111 16.83 -10.69 -10.50
N PRO A 112 17.39 -9.57 -9.99
CA PRO A 112 18.84 -9.41 -9.89
C PRO A 112 19.39 -10.44 -8.90
N GLY A 113 20.02 -11.52 -9.39
CA GLY A 113 20.67 -12.52 -8.54
C GLY A 113 20.39 -14.00 -8.84
N GLY A 114 19.46 -14.33 -9.74
CA GLY A 114 19.11 -15.73 -10.04
C GLY A 114 18.09 -16.32 -9.05
N GLU A 115 17.41 -17.40 -9.46
CA GLU A 115 16.17 -17.96 -8.89
C GLU A 115 16.27 -18.59 -7.47
N ASP A 116 17.36 -18.37 -6.73
CA ASP A 116 17.68 -19.12 -5.49
C ASP A 116 17.67 -18.29 -4.18
N GLN A 117 16.67 -17.41 -3.96
CA GLN A 117 16.43 -16.78 -2.64
C GLN A 117 15.04 -17.04 -2.10
#